data_AF-A0A212PKI6-F1
#
_entry.id   AF-A0A212PKI6-F1
#
_cell.length_a   1.000
_cell.length_b   1.000
_cell.length_c   1.000
_cell.angle_alpha   90.00
_cell.angle_beta   90.00
_cell.angle_gamma   90.00
#
_symmetry.space_group_name_H-M   'P 1'
#
loop_
_entity.id
_entity.type
_entity.pdbx_description
1 polymer ?
#
loop_
_entity_poly.entity_id
_entity_poly.type
_entity_poly.pdbx_seq_one_letter_code
_entity_poly.pdbx_strand_id
1 'polypeptide(L)'
;MWRSDRGFTLLEVLLALGLLAILSTALYGTWFSVMRGKESATARMEADRELRATLDQLRRELSAAVYDKAKANPRLHFVVEDRDFFGKPASILNFTTIIPPKEGAEQVSDQAEVRYRPIERDGKITLARQVKDLYHEEDPLLYPQMEELEGFLVECSPDGSKWVRVWDTAQNSNLPKAIRVTITIKEGEGTVNFSTIASPRRFQ
;
A
#
# COMPACT_ATOMS: atom_id res chain seq x y z
N MET A 1 53.59 24.51 55.30
CA MET A 1 53.21 23.24 54.65
C MET A 1 51.72 23.05 54.91
N TRP A 2 50.85 23.52 54.01
CA TRP A 2 49.40 23.50 54.25
C TRP A 2 48.82 22.23 53.64
N ARG A 3 48.46 21.28 54.50
CA ARG A 3 47.65 20.13 54.12
C ARG A 3 46.47 20.10 55.06
N SER A 4 45.34 20.65 54.60
CA SER A 4 44.05 20.52 55.27
C SER A 4 43.31 19.39 54.56
N ASP A 5 43.47 18.16 55.06
CA ASP A 5 42.61 17.05 54.67
C ASP A 5 41.26 17.24 55.38
N ARG A 6 40.36 17.99 54.75
CA ARG A 6 38.95 18.05 55.17
C ARG A 6 38.23 16.86 54.55
N GLY A 7 37.74 15.96 55.39
CA GLY A 7 36.84 14.89 54.96
C GLY A 7 35.52 15.45 54.43
N PHE A 8 34.93 14.77 53.45
CA PHE A 8 33.61 15.11 52.90
C PHE A 8 32.56 15.16 54.00
N THR A 9 31.69 16.17 53.97
CA THR A 9 30.54 16.23 54.88
C THR A 9 29.43 15.31 54.38
N LEU A 10 28.62 14.76 55.28
CA LEU A 10 27.44 13.95 54.92
C LEU A 10 26.51 14.71 53.95
N LEU A 11 26.39 16.02 54.14
CA LEU A 11 25.57 16.92 53.31
C LEU A 11 26.08 16.98 51.87
N GLU A 12 27.39 16.96 51.67
CA GLU A 12 28.02 17.02 50.36
C GLU A 12 27.81 15.72 49.56
N VAL A 13 27.87 14.57 50.24
CA VAL A 13 27.55 13.27 49.63
C VAL A 13 26.07 13.18 49.23
N LEU A 14 25.17 13.66 50.09
CA LEU A 14 23.73 13.74 49.79
C LEU A 14 23.44 14.64 48.59
N LEU A 15 24.11 15.79 48.52
CA LEU A 15 23.94 16.75 47.42
C LEU A 15 24.48 16.20 46.11
N ALA A 16 25.63 15.52 46.12
CA ALA A 16 26.19 14.83 44.97
C ALA A 16 25.27 13.72 44.45
N LEU A 17 24.70 12.89 45.34
CA LEU A 17 23.73 11.85 44.99
C LEU A 17 22.44 12.44 44.40
N GLY A 18 21.93 13.54 44.98
CA GLY A 18 20.76 14.24 44.46
C GLY A 18 20.98 14.77 43.04
N LEU A 19 22.12 15.42 42.79
CA LEU A 19 22.50 15.89 41.46
C LEU A 19 22.67 14.74 40.47
N LEU A 20 23.32 13.65 40.90
CA LEU A 20 23.49 12.45 40.07
C LEU A 20 22.15 11.85 39.67
N ALA A 21 21.18 11.77 40.59
CA ALA A 21 19.85 11.25 40.32
C ALA A 21 19.09 12.14 39.32
N ILE A 22 19.16 13.47 39.46
CA ILE A 22 18.54 14.42 38.53
C ILE A 22 19.16 14.29 37.14
N LEU A 23 20.50 14.29 37.04
CA LEU A 23 21.22 14.14 35.77
C LEU A 23 20.91 12.81 35.09
N SER A 24 20.92 11.72 35.86
CA SER A 24 20.56 10.39 35.35
C SER A 24 19.14 10.38 34.81
N THR A 25 18.17 10.94 35.54
CA THR A 25 16.77 11.00 35.12
C THR A 25 16.60 11.82 33.84
N ALA A 26 17.28 12.96 33.72
CA ALA A 26 17.25 13.78 32.50
C ALA A 26 17.82 13.01 31.29
N LEU A 27 18.96 12.33 31.47
CA LEU A 27 19.58 11.50 30.42
C LEU A 27 18.67 10.35 29.98
N TYR A 28 18.10 9.62 30.94
CA TYR A 28 17.15 8.53 30.65
C TYR A 28 15.88 9.05 29.97
N GLY A 29 15.38 10.22 30.38
CA GLY A 29 14.23 10.87 29.75
C GLY A 29 14.50 11.22 28.28
N THR A 30 15.67 11.80 27.99
CA THR A 30 16.09 12.09 26.61
C THR A 30 16.26 10.81 25.80
N TRP A 31 16.90 9.78 26.34
CA TRP A 31 17.08 8.49 25.67
C TRP A 31 15.74 7.85 25.29
N PHE A 32 14.79 7.79 26.24
CA PHE A 32 13.47 7.20 26.00
C PHE A 32 12.63 8.04 25.02
N SER A 33 12.80 9.36 25.01
CA SER A 33 12.17 10.24 24.02
C SER A 33 12.71 9.97 22.61
N VAL A 34 14.04 9.89 22.46
CA VAL A 34 14.69 9.59 21.16
C VAL A 34 14.31 8.19 20.67
N MET A 35 14.28 7.19 21.55
CA MET A 35 13.94 5.81 21.17
C MET A 35 12.49 5.70 20.68
N ARG A 36 11.53 6.30 21.40
CA ARG A 36 10.12 6.33 20.96
C ARG A 36 9.93 7.11 19.65
N GLY A 37 10.65 8.22 19.49
CA GLY A 37 10.65 8.97 18.24
C GLY A 37 11.16 8.14 17.06
N LYS A 38 12.23 7.37 17.27
CA LYS A 38 12.78 6.45 16.27
C LYS A 38 11.80 5.33 15.91
N GLU A 39 11.21 4.66 16.89
CA GLU A 39 10.26 3.56 16.66
C GLU A 39 9.02 4.01 15.89
N SER A 40 8.45 5.17 16.26
CA SER A 40 7.31 5.75 15.54
C SER A 40 7.68 6.15 14.11
N ALA A 41 8.87 6.74 13.92
CA ALA A 41 9.36 7.07 12.59
C ALA A 41 9.57 5.81 11.72
N THR A 42 10.13 4.73 12.28
CA THR A 42 10.33 3.48 11.53
C THR A 42 9.03 2.83 11.11
N ALA A 43 8.02 2.77 11.99
CA ALA A 43 6.72 2.19 11.66
C ALA A 43 6.03 2.97 10.53
N ARG A 44 6.06 4.31 10.57
CA ARG A 44 5.50 5.14 9.50
C ARG A 44 6.25 4.97 8.18
N MET A 45 7.58 4.83 8.24
CA MET A 45 8.39 4.57 7.04
C MET A 45 8.07 3.22 6.39
N GLU A 46 7.75 2.20 7.16
CA GLU A 46 7.37 0.88 6.63
C GLU A 46 6.01 0.93 5.92
N ALA A 47 5.00 1.55 6.55
CA ALA A 47 3.68 1.75 5.93
C ALA A 47 3.77 2.57 4.63
N ASP A 48 4.55 3.65 4.62
CA ASP A 48 4.78 4.46 3.41
C ASP A 48 5.47 3.66 2.29
N ARG A 49 6.41 2.79 2.64
CA ARG A 49 7.09 1.92 1.67
C ARG A 49 6.13 0.91 1.06
N GLU A 50 5.31 0.26 1.87
CA GLU A 50 4.30 -0.70 1.43
C GLU A 50 3.27 -0.06 0.49
N LEU A 51 2.75 1.11 0.88
CA LEU A 51 1.83 1.90 0.06
C LEU A 51 2.44 2.26 -1.31
N ARG A 52 3.68 2.79 -1.31
CA ARG A 52 4.37 3.16 -2.55
C ARG A 52 4.64 1.95 -3.43
N ALA A 53 5.06 0.84 -2.84
CA ALA A 53 5.29 -0.41 -3.55
C ALA A 53 3.98 -0.93 -4.20
N THR A 54 2.87 -0.88 -3.47
CA THR A 54 1.55 -1.30 -3.96
C THR A 54 1.05 -0.42 -5.09
N LEU A 55 1.12 0.91 -4.96
CA LEU A 55 0.74 1.83 -6.02
C LEU A 55 1.60 1.66 -7.28
N ASP A 56 2.90 1.43 -7.12
CA ASP A 56 3.82 1.24 -8.23
C ASP A 56 3.62 -0.13 -8.92
N GLN A 57 3.29 -1.18 -8.17
CA GLN A 57 2.85 -2.47 -8.71
C GLN A 57 1.57 -2.33 -9.53
N LEU A 58 0.52 -1.71 -8.96
CA LEU A 58 -0.73 -1.42 -9.65
C LEU A 58 -0.47 -0.61 -10.93
N ARG A 59 0.36 0.43 -10.86
CA ARG A 59 0.71 1.25 -12.02
C ARG A 59 1.34 0.42 -13.14
N ARG A 60 2.31 -0.44 -12.82
CA ARG A 60 2.97 -1.32 -13.79
C ARG A 60 2.01 -2.30 -14.44
N GLU A 61 1.22 -3.01 -13.62
CA GLU A 61 0.29 -4.02 -14.10
C GLU A 61 -0.81 -3.40 -14.97
N LEU A 62 -1.35 -2.25 -14.58
CA LEU A 62 -2.35 -1.52 -15.36
C LEU A 62 -1.78 -0.96 -16.67
N SER A 63 -0.53 -0.49 -16.66
CA SER A 63 0.15 -0.07 -17.88
C SER A 63 0.42 -1.23 -18.85
N ALA A 64 0.54 -2.45 -18.34
CA ALA A 64 0.69 -3.68 -19.12
C ALA A 64 -0.64 -4.39 -19.41
N ALA A 65 -1.79 -3.77 -19.09
CA ALA A 65 -3.10 -4.37 -19.35
C ALA A 65 -3.29 -4.70 -20.84
N VAL A 66 -3.83 -5.89 -21.10
CA VAL A 66 -4.00 -6.43 -22.44
C VAL A 66 -5.48 -6.61 -22.73
N TYR A 67 -5.90 -6.08 -23.87
CA TYR A 67 -7.22 -6.29 -24.42
C TYR A 67 -7.12 -6.25 -25.95
N ASP A 68 -7.69 -7.25 -26.62
CA ASP A 68 -7.72 -7.32 -28.07
C ASP A 68 -9.17 -7.27 -28.56
N LYS A 69 -9.54 -6.11 -29.12
CA LYS A 69 -10.87 -5.89 -29.70
C LYS A 69 -11.12 -6.75 -30.93
N ALA A 70 -10.09 -7.03 -31.73
CA ALA A 70 -10.22 -7.71 -33.01
C ALA A 70 -10.42 -9.21 -32.85
N LYS A 71 -9.76 -9.82 -31.86
CA LYS A 71 -9.83 -11.27 -31.61
C LYS A 71 -10.91 -11.68 -30.62
N ALA A 72 -11.63 -10.74 -30.02
CA ALA A 72 -12.75 -10.95 -29.09
C ALA A 72 -12.52 -12.13 -28.12
N ASN A 73 -11.30 -12.24 -27.59
CA ASN A 73 -10.95 -13.33 -26.69
C ASN A 73 -11.62 -13.07 -25.33
N PRO A 74 -12.58 -13.89 -24.88
CA PRO A 74 -13.31 -13.64 -23.64
C PRO A 74 -12.41 -13.67 -22.40
N ARG A 75 -11.21 -14.24 -22.51
CA ARG A 75 -10.22 -14.26 -21.43
C ARG A 75 -9.52 -12.91 -21.24
N LEU A 76 -9.44 -12.08 -22.28
CA LEU A 76 -8.81 -10.75 -22.24
C LEU A 76 -9.86 -9.69 -21.88
N HIS A 77 -9.81 -9.16 -20.67
CA HIS A 77 -10.82 -8.22 -20.20
C HIS A 77 -10.23 -7.15 -19.26
N PHE A 78 -11.00 -6.10 -19.04
CA PHE A 78 -10.75 -5.08 -18.03
C PHE A 78 -12.08 -4.58 -17.48
N VAL A 79 -12.27 -4.79 -16.19
CA VAL A 79 -13.51 -4.49 -15.47
C VAL A 79 -13.19 -3.76 -14.17
N VAL A 80 -13.93 -2.68 -13.92
CA VAL A 80 -13.94 -1.94 -12.66
C VAL A 80 -15.39 -1.86 -12.18
N GLU A 81 -15.63 -2.33 -10.96
CA GLU A 81 -16.90 -2.22 -10.28
C GLU A 81 -16.83 -1.16 -9.18
N ASP A 82 -17.85 -0.30 -9.11
CA ASP A 82 -18.02 0.64 -8.01
C ASP A 82 -18.72 -0.06 -6.84
N ARG A 83 -18.06 -0.10 -5.70
CA ARG A 83 -18.50 -0.74 -4.45
C ARG A 83 -18.06 0.13 -3.29
N ASP A 84 -18.73 -0.01 -2.15
CA ASP A 84 -18.35 0.65 -0.91
C ASP A 84 -18.54 -0.28 0.30
N PHE A 85 -17.83 0.05 1.38
CA PHE A 85 -18.09 -0.45 2.71
C PHE A 85 -18.50 0.73 3.61
N PHE A 86 -19.80 0.90 3.83
CA PHE A 86 -20.36 1.98 4.65
C PHE A 86 -19.88 3.38 4.21
N GLY A 87 -19.86 3.63 2.90
CA GLY A 87 -19.41 4.89 2.32
C GLY A 87 -17.90 5.04 2.13
N LYS A 88 -17.10 4.06 2.57
CA LYS A 88 -15.68 3.95 2.22
C LYS A 88 -15.55 3.31 0.83
N PRO A 89 -14.89 3.94 -0.15
CA PRO A 89 -14.70 3.36 -1.48
C PRO A 89 -14.03 1.99 -1.42
N ALA A 90 -14.56 1.01 -2.14
CA ALA A 90 -14.10 -0.37 -2.13
C ALA A 90 -14.11 -1.00 -3.53
N SER A 91 -13.66 -0.26 -4.54
CA SER A 91 -13.71 -0.68 -5.95
C SER A 91 -13.14 -2.08 -6.17
N ILE A 92 -13.76 -2.87 -7.05
CA ILE A 92 -13.20 -4.16 -7.49
C ILE A 92 -12.59 -3.94 -8.86
N LEU A 93 -11.35 -4.41 -9.04
CA LEU A 93 -10.61 -4.29 -10.29
C LEU A 93 -10.22 -5.69 -10.76
N ASN A 94 -10.67 -6.06 -11.96
CA ASN A 94 -10.35 -7.34 -12.60
C ASN A 94 -9.88 -7.12 -14.02
N PHE A 95 -8.67 -7.57 -14.36
CA PHE A 95 -8.11 -7.31 -15.68
C PHE A 95 -7.04 -8.33 -16.07
N THR A 96 -6.84 -8.46 -17.38
CA THR A 96 -5.75 -9.25 -17.94
C THR A 96 -4.52 -8.39 -18.17
N THR A 97 -3.35 -8.88 -17.76
CA THR A 97 -2.08 -8.17 -17.91
C THR A 97 -0.93 -9.13 -18.22
N ILE A 98 0.21 -8.57 -18.60
CA ILE A 98 1.46 -9.31 -18.78
C ILE A 98 2.24 -9.28 -17.47
N ILE A 99 2.58 -10.44 -16.92
CA ILE A 99 3.35 -10.57 -15.68
C ILE A 99 4.68 -11.26 -15.99
N PRO A 100 5.81 -10.83 -15.40
CA PRO A 100 7.07 -11.55 -15.54
C PRO A 100 6.93 -13.02 -15.07
N PRO A 101 7.63 -13.96 -15.73
CA PRO A 101 7.65 -15.35 -15.29
C PRO A 101 8.21 -15.44 -13.87
N LYS A 102 7.57 -16.24 -13.01
CA LYS A 102 8.08 -16.55 -11.67
C LYS A 102 9.19 -17.59 -11.77
N GLU A 103 10.27 -17.41 -11.01
CA GLU A 103 11.32 -18.43 -10.89
C GLU A 103 10.73 -19.77 -10.41
N GLY A 104 11.04 -20.86 -11.10
CA GLY A 104 10.59 -22.22 -10.75
C GLY A 104 9.22 -22.63 -11.29
N ALA A 105 8.55 -21.78 -12.07
CA ALA A 105 7.27 -22.15 -12.67
C ALA A 105 7.49 -22.86 -14.01
N GLU A 106 7.15 -24.16 -14.06
CA GLU A 106 7.57 -25.05 -15.15
C GLU A 106 6.87 -24.76 -16.49
N GLN A 107 5.70 -24.11 -16.50
CA GLN A 107 5.02 -23.59 -17.69
C GLN A 107 4.13 -22.41 -17.26
N VAL A 108 4.45 -21.19 -17.69
CA VAL A 108 3.63 -20.00 -17.40
C VAL A 108 3.38 -19.28 -18.71
N SER A 109 2.13 -18.92 -18.94
CA SER A 109 1.81 -17.91 -19.93
C SER A 109 2.20 -16.54 -19.40
N ASP A 110 2.88 -15.73 -20.21
CA ASP A 110 3.19 -14.34 -19.86
C ASP A 110 1.92 -13.52 -19.54
N GLN A 111 0.73 -13.99 -19.96
CA GLN A 111 -0.56 -13.39 -19.67
C GLN A 111 -1.22 -14.02 -18.43
N ALA A 112 -1.68 -13.17 -17.53
CA ALA A 112 -2.41 -13.56 -16.33
C ALA A 112 -3.61 -12.63 -16.07
N GLU A 113 -4.65 -13.18 -15.47
CA GLU A 113 -5.77 -12.44 -14.90
C GLU A 113 -5.39 -12.00 -13.48
N VAL A 114 -5.48 -10.70 -13.22
CA VAL A 114 -5.20 -10.10 -11.92
C VAL A 114 -6.47 -9.47 -11.37
N ARG A 115 -6.80 -9.83 -10.13
CA ARG A 115 -7.92 -9.28 -9.40
C ARG A 115 -7.45 -8.60 -8.12
N TYR A 116 -7.84 -7.34 -7.96
CA TYR A 116 -7.74 -6.61 -6.71
C TYR A 116 -9.13 -6.42 -6.13
N ARG A 117 -9.34 -6.87 -4.90
CA ARG A 117 -10.60 -6.68 -4.17
C ARG A 117 -10.33 -6.28 -2.72
N PRO A 118 -10.96 -5.21 -2.24
CA PRO A 118 -11.02 -4.91 -0.82
C PRO A 118 -11.84 -5.97 -0.07
N ILE A 119 -11.40 -6.33 1.14
CA ILE A 119 -12.07 -7.25 2.04
C ILE A 119 -12.17 -6.57 3.39
N GLU A 120 -13.39 -6.41 3.88
CA GLU A 120 -13.66 -5.89 5.22
C GLU A 120 -13.73 -7.05 6.22
N ARG A 121 -13.00 -6.92 7.32
CA ARG A 121 -13.05 -7.80 8.48
C ARG A 121 -12.82 -6.97 9.74
N ASP A 122 -13.73 -7.07 10.70
CA ASP A 122 -13.65 -6.38 12.00
C ASP A 122 -13.44 -4.86 11.88
N GLY A 123 -14.06 -4.22 10.88
CA GLY A 123 -13.94 -2.78 10.62
C GLY A 123 -12.65 -2.36 9.92
N LYS A 124 -11.76 -3.30 9.59
CA LYS A 124 -10.53 -3.08 8.84
C LYS A 124 -10.69 -3.53 7.40
N ILE A 125 -10.24 -2.70 6.44
CA ILE A 125 -10.24 -3.05 5.03
C ILE A 125 -8.84 -3.52 4.65
N THR A 126 -8.76 -4.71 4.05
CA THR A 126 -7.53 -5.27 3.46
C THR A 126 -7.68 -5.33 1.96
N LEU A 127 -6.74 -4.77 1.21
CA LEU A 127 -6.67 -4.97 -0.23
C LEU A 127 -6.09 -6.35 -0.50
N ALA A 128 -6.89 -7.24 -1.08
CA ALA A 128 -6.45 -8.56 -1.47
C ALA A 128 -6.18 -8.62 -2.98
N ARG A 129 -5.11 -9.33 -3.35
CA ARG A 129 -4.68 -9.56 -4.72
C ARG A 129 -4.72 -11.04 -5.04
N GLN A 130 -5.22 -11.37 -6.22
CA GLN A 130 -5.30 -12.72 -6.75
C GLN A 130 -4.75 -12.72 -8.17
N VAL A 131 -3.94 -13.72 -8.53
CA VAL A 131 -3.35 -13.86 -9.86
C VAL A 131 -3.61 -15.26 -10.37
N LYS A 132 -4.25 -15.34 -11.53
CA LYS A 132 -4.49 -16.58 -12.25
C LYS A 132 -3.73 -16.56 -13.57
N ASP A 133 -2.95 -17.59 -13.84
CA ASP A 133 -2.45 -17.79 -15.20
C ASP A 133 -3.64 -18.03 -16.14
N LEU A 134 -3.63 -17.38 -17.31
CA LEU A 134 -4.75 -17.40 -18.24
C LEU A 134 -4.99 -18.77 -18.90
N TYR A 135 -3.99 -19.65 -18.89
CA TYR A 135 -4.02 -20.97 -19.52
C TYR A 135 -3.79 -22.13 -18.54
N HIS A 136 -3.58 -21.82 -17.25
CA HIS A 136 -3.48 -22.83 -16.20
C HIS A 136 -4.74 -22.90 -15.35
N GLU A 137 -5.19 -24.11 -15.04
CA GLU A 137 -6.41 -24.37 -14.26
C GLU A 137 -6.11 -24.59 -12.77
N GLU A 138 -5.35 -23.68 -12.17
CA GLU A 138 -5.19 -23.64 -10.71
C GLU A 138 -6.10 -22.60 -10.09
N ASP A 139 -6.64 -22.93 -8.90
CA ASP A 139 -7.35 -21.98 -8.07
C ASP A 139 -6.37 -20.94 -7.54
N PRO A 140 -6.52 -19.67 -7.91
CA PRO A 140 -5.51 -18.69 -7.61
C PRO A 140 -5.60 -18.30 -6.14
N LEU A 141 -4.47 -18.35 -5.44
CA LEU A 141 -4.41 -17.98 -4.03
C LEU A 141 -4.67 -16.49 -3.83
N LEU A 142 -5.38 -16.17 -2.75
CA LEU A 142 -5.71 -14.82 -2.34
C LEU A 142 -4.64 -14.29 -1.39
N TYR A 143 -3.91 -13.28 -1.81
CA TYR A 143 -2.82 -12.69 -1.03
C TYR A 143 -3.25 -11.33 -0.44
N PRO A 144 -3.09 -11.09 0.87
CA PRO A 144 -3.23 -9.76 1.42
C PRO A 144 -2.10 -8.88 0.87
N GLN A 145 -2.46 -7.88 0.07
CA GLN A 145 -1.50 -6.99 -0.60
C GLN A 145 -1.16 -5.78 0.28
N MET A 146 -2.15 -5.25 0.98
CA MET A 146 -1.99 -4.13 1.90
C MET A 146 -3.14 -4.13 2.91
N GLU A 147 -2.83 -3.95 4.18
CA GLU A 147 -3.80 -3.92 5.28
C GLU A 147 -4.12 -2.49 5.72
N GLU A 148 -5.17 -2.35 6.54
CA GLU A 148 -5.55 -1.08 7.19
C GLU A 148 -5.88 0.08 6.24
N LEU A 149 -6.55 -0.25 5.13
CA LEU A 149 -7.08 0.76 4.22
C LEU A 149 -8.33 1.42 4.81
N GLU A 150 -8.51 2.69 4.48
CA GLU A 150 -9.74 3.47 4.69
C GLU A 150 -10.52 3.62 3.37
N GLY A 151 -9.91 3.30 2.23
CA GLY A 151 -10.58 3.30 0.94
C GLY A 151 -9.68 2.85 -0.20
N PHE A 152 -10.28 2.22 -1.19
CA PHE A 152 -9.67 1.85 -2.46
C PHE A 152 -10.61 2.24 -3.59
N LEU A 153 -10.21 3.23 -4.38
CA LEU A 153 -11.00 3.80 -5.46
C LEU A 153 -10.26 3.65 -6.78
N VAL A 154 -10.94 3.09 -7.78
CA VAL A 154 -10.43 3.02 -9.16
C VAL A 154 -11.34 3.84 -10.07
N GLU A 155 -10.75 4.78 -10.78
CA GLU A 155 -11.45 5.62 -11.74
C GLU A 155 -10.84 5.44 -13.13
N CYS A 156 -11.68 5.34 -14.15
CA CYS A 156 -11.29 5.17 -15.53
C CYS A 156 -11.66 6.42 -16.34
N SER A 157 -10.84 6.75 -17.33
CA SER A 157 -11.12 7.85 -18.24
C SER A 157 -11.01 7.39 -19.70
N PRO A 158 -12.06 7.61 -20.53
CA PRO A 158 -12.02 7.27 -21.95
C PRO A 158 -11.07 8.19 -22.73
N ASP A 159 -10.96 9.46 -22.32
CA ASP A 159 -10.28 10.53 -23.05
C ASP A 159 -9.20 11.28 -22.24
N GLY A 160 -9.23 11.13 -20.91
CA GLY A 160 -8.38 11.82 -19.94
C GLY A 160 -9.07 13.00 -19.25
N SER A 161 -10.30 13.36 -19.64
CA SER A 161 -11.01 14.54 -19.14
C SER A 161 -12.08 14.19 -18.11
N LYS A 162 -12.87 13.15 -18.38
CA LYS A 162 -13.94 12.66 -17.50
C LYS A 162 -13.53 11.37 -16.82
N TRP A 163 -13.80 11.27 -15.52
CA TRP A 163 -13.48 10.10 -14.71
C TRP A 163 -14.77 9.39 -14.32
N VAL A 164 -14.83 8.08 -14.54
CA VAL A 164 -15.95 7.21 -14.20
C VAL A 164 -15.47 6.09 -13.28
N ARG A 165 -16.31 5.68 -12.33
CA ARG A 165 -15.97 4.63 -11.34
C ARG A 165 -16.29 3.21 -11.79
N VAL A 166 -16.92 3.08 -12.96
CA VAL A 166 -17.30 1.81 -13.55
C VAL A 166 -16.71 1.74 -14.95
N TRP A 167 -16.13 0.60 -15.29
CA TRP A 167 -15.67 0.31 -16.63
C TRP A 167 -15.85 -1.17 -16.93
N ASP A 168 -16.30 -1.49 -18.14
CA ASP A 168 -16.37 -2.88 -18.60
C ASP A 168 -15.99 -2.91 -20.09
N THR A 169 -14.92 -3.63 -20.42
CA THR A 169 -14.51 -3.83 -21.82
C THR A 169 -15.52 -4.60 -22.64
N ALA A 170 -16.36 -5.45 -22.04
CA ALA A 170 -17.44 -6.14 -22.75
C ALA A 170 -18.48 -5.15 -23.28
N GLN A 171 -18.66 -4.01 -22.59
CA GLN A 171 -19.60 -2.96 -22.99
C GLN A 171 -18.93 -1.86 -23.82
N ASN A 172 -17.75 -1.39 -23.41
CA ASN A 172 -17.06 -0.27 -24.03
C ASN A 172 -16.17 -0.68 -25.22
N SER A 173 -15.94 -1.99 -25.41
CA SER A 173 -15.09 -2.58 -26.45
C SER A 173 -13.67 -1.99 -26.57
N ASN A 174 -13.17 -1.34 -25.53
CA ASN A 174 -11.86 -0.69 -25.48
C ASN A 174 -11.35 -0.58 -24.03
N LEU A 175 -10.03 -0.55 -23.85
CA LEU A 175 -9.40 -0.14 -22.60
C LEU A 175 -9.59 1.37 -22.35
N PRO A 176 -9.69 1.80 -21.09
CA PRO A 176 -9.64 3.22 -20.76
C PRO A 176 -8.28 3.80 -21.13
N LYS A 177 -8.25 5.08 -21.50
CA LYS A 177 -7.01 5.78 -21.87
C LYS A 177 -6.16 6.13 -20.66
N ALA A 178 -6.79 6.38 -19.52
CA ALA A 178 -6.13 6.60 -18.25
C ALA A 178 -6.93 5.94 -17.12
N ILE A 179 -6.22 5.41 -16.13
CA ILE A 179 -6.76 4.74 -14.95
C ILE A 179 -6.12 5.40 -13.75
N ARG A 180 -6.91 5.91 -12.83
CA ARG A 180 -6.46 6.48 -11.56
C ARG A 180 -6.81 5.50 -10.47
N VAL A 181 -5.80 5.11 -9.71
CA VAL A 181 -6.00 4.36 -8.46
C VAL A 181 -5.73 5.31 -7.32
N THR A 182 -6.65 5.35 -6.36
CA THR A 182 -6.51 6.11 -5.11
C THR A 182 -6.64 5.15 -3.93
N ILE A 183 -5.61 5.12 -3.08
CA ILE A 183 -5.62 4.43 -1.80
C ILE A 183 -5.77 5.50 -0.71
N THR A 184 -6.75 5.31 0.16
CA THR A 184 -6.97 6.15 1.34
C THR A 184 -6.50 5.39 2.57
N ILE A 185 -5.63 6.01 3.37
CA ILE A 185 -5.15 5.44 4.63
C ILE A 185 -5.47 6.38 5.79
N LYS A 186 -5.54 5.83 7.01
CA LYS A 186 -5.69 6.61 8.23
C LYS A 186 -4.35 7.25 8.62
N GLU A 187 -4.36 8.54 8.93
CA GLU A 187 -3.20 9.25 9.45
C GLU A 187 -3.63 10.15 10.62
N GLY A 188 -3.28 9.74 11.84
CA GLY A 188 -3.75 10.39 13.07
C GLY A 188 -5.28 10.31 13.21
N GLU A 189 -5.93 11.48 13.32
CA GLU A 189 -7.40 11.59 13.38
C GLU A 189 -8.07 11.70 12.00
N GLY A 190 -7.27 11.86 10.94
CA GLY A 190 -7.77 12.04 9.57
C GLY A 190 -7.44 10.90 8.63
N THR A 191 -7.71 11.13 7.35
CA THR A 191 -7.35 10.22 6.26
C THR A 191 -6.56 10.96 5.19
N VAL A 192 -5.59 10.28 4.57
CA VAL A 192 -4.81 10.82 3.45
C VAL A 192 -4.99 9.96 2.22
N ASN A 193 -5.14 10.63 1.08
CA ASN A 193 -5.31 10.00 -0.22
C ASN A 193 -3.99 10.00 -0.99
N PHE A 194 -3.59 8.82 -1.45
CA PHE A 194 -2.45 8.64 -2.33
C PHE A 194 -2.95 8.10 -3.65
N SER A 195 -2.53 8.72 -4.75
CA SER A 195 -3.00 8.33 -6.07
C SER A 195 -1.86 8.13 -7.05
N THR A 196 -2.11 7.24 -8.01
CA THR A 196 -1.25 7.01 -9.17
C THR A 196 -2.11 6.94 -10.42
N ILE A 197 -1.56 7.32 -11.56
CA ILE A 197 -2.22 7.24 -12.86
C ILE A 197 -1.42 6.28 -13.75
N ALA A 198 -2.13 5.31 -14.31
CA ALA A 198 -1.62 4.38 -15.31
C ALA A 198 -2.30 4.62 -16.65
N SER A 199 -1.52 4.49 -17.72
CA SER A 199 -2.03 4.49 -19.09
C SER A 199 -1.72 3.14 -19.71
N PRO A 200 -2.73 2.31 -20.03
CA PRO A 200 -2.52 1.04 -20.72
C PRO A 200 -1.88 1.25 -22.09
N ARG A 201 -0.97 0.36 -22.48
CA ARG A 201 -0.39 0.36 -23.83
C ARG A 201 -1.46 -0.06 -24.83
N ARG A 202 -1.64 0.71 -25.91
CA ARG A 202 -2.42 0.28 -27.06
C ARG A 202 -1.52 -0.56 -27.96
N PHE A 203 -1.84 -1.84 -28.08
CA PHE A 203 -1.29 -2.68 -29.15
C PHE A 203 -2.04 -2.28 -30.44
N GLN A 204 -1.33 -1.65 -31.38
CA GLN A 204 -1.80 -1.34 -32.73
C GLN A 204 -1.61 -2.54 -33.65
#